data_AF-A0AB73TKL0-F1
#
_entry.id   AF-A0AB73TKL0-F1
#
_cell.length_a   1.000
_cell.length_b   1.000
_cell.length_c   1.000
_cell.angle_alpha   90.00
_cell.angle_beta   90.00
_cell.angle_gamma   90.00
#
_symmetry.space_group_name_H-M   'P 1'
#
loop_
_entity.id
_entity.type
_entity.pdbx_description
1 polymer ?
#
loop_
_entity_poly.entity_id
_entity_poly.type
_entity_poly.pdbx_seq_one_letter_code
_entity_poly.pdbx_strand_id
1 'polypeptide(L)' 'IIDIVSKFAVIGGGFYAVWGAIVLGGALKDHNGPQMQSGIWQIVGGAVIVAAAALFKSIAA' A
#
# COMPACT_ATOMS: atom_id res chain seq x y z
N ILE A 1 4.62 -10.14 19.87
CA ILE A 1 5.07 -10.43 18.48
C ILE A 1 4.06 -9.89 17.47
N ILE A 2 2.78 -10.22 17.61
CA ILE A 2 1.69 -9.70 16.74
C ILE A 2 1.61 -8.16 16.69
N ASP A 3 1.80 -7.47 17.81
CA ASP A 3 1.85 -5.99 17.85
C ASP A 3 2.97 -5.38 17.00
N ILE A 4 4.15 -6.01 17.01
CA ILE A 4 5.31 -5.58 16.23
C ILE A 4 5.04 -5.81 14.74
N VAL A 5 4.49 -6.98 14.38
CA VAL A 5 4.13 -7.31 13.00
C VAL A 5 3.07 -6.32 12.47
N SER A 6 2.04 -5.99 13.26
CA SER A 6 1.05 -4.98 12.88
C SER A 6 1.66 -3.59 12.67
N LYS A 7 2.59 -3.15 13.54
CA LYS A 7 3.27 -1.86 13.34
C LYS A 7 4.09 -1.83 12.06
N PHE A 8 4.84 -2.88 11.76
CA PHE A 8 5.60 -2.99 10.51
C PHE A 8 4.68 -3.08 9.28
N ALA A 9 3.55 -3.77 9.38
CA ALA A 9 2.58 -3.87 8.30
C ALA A 9 1.88 -2.53 8.00
N VAL A 10 1.56 -1.72 9.02
CA VAL A 10 1.02 -0.36 8.81
C VAL A 10 2.06 0.54 8.14
N ILE A 11 3.31 0.54 8.62
CA ILE A 11 4.38 1.38 8.07
C ILE A 11 4.76 0.93 6.66
N GLY A 12 4.92 -0.38 6.44
CA GLY A 12 5.26 -0.97 5.15
C GLY A 12 4.14 -0.80 4.11
N GLY A 13 2.88 -1.04 4.50
CA GLY A 13 1.72 -0.84 3.64
C GLY A 13 1.50 0.63 3.29
N GLY A 14 1.68 1.55 4.25
CA GLY A 14 1.61 2.98 4.02
C GLY A 14 2.68 3.48 3.05
N PHE A 15 3.93 3.04 3.24
CA PHE A 15 5.03 3.39 2.33
C PHE A 15 4.82 2.82 0.92
N TYR A 16 4.31 1.59 0.82
CA TYR A 16 3.98 0.95 -0.45
C TYR A 16 2.83 1.66 -1.19
N ALA A 17 1.81 2.13 -0.46
CA ALA A 17 0.71 2.92 -1.03
C ALA A 17 1.21 4.27 -1.60
N VAL A 18 2.08 4.97 -0.87
CA VAL A 18 2.69 6.24 -1.33
C VAL A 18 3.54 6.00 -2.58
N TRP A 19 4.33 4.93 -2.62
CA TRP A 19 5.12 4.57 -3.79
C TRP A 19 4.22 4.27 -5.01
N GLY A 20 3.13 3.55 -4.81
CA GLY A 20 2.13 3.31 -5.86
C GLY A 20 1.54 4.61 -6.43
N ALA A 21 1.29 5.62 -5.59
CA ALA A 21 0.82 6.94 -6.03
C ALA A 21 1.86 7.70 -6.86
N ILE A 22 3.15 7.58 -6.54
CA ILE A 22 4.24 8.16 -7.33
C ILE A 22 4.32 7.50 -8.70
N VAL A 23 4.23 6.16 -8.76
CA VAL A 23 4.23 5.40 -10.02
C VAL A 23 3.02 5.76 -10.88
N LEU A 24 1.84 5.92 -10.27
CA LEU A 24 0.62 6.35 -10.96
C LEU A 24 0.75 7.76 -11.55
N GLY A 25 1.28 8.71 -10.77
CA GLY A 25 1.53 10.08 -11.24
C GLY A 25 2.58 10.16 -12.35
N GLY A 26 3.67 9.39 -12.23
CA GLY A 26 4.68 9.25 -13.29
C GLY A 26 4.09 8.62 -14.56
N ALA A 27 3.26 7.59 -14.42
CA ALA A 27 2.63 6.93 -15.55
C ALA A 27 1.60 7.81 -16.28
N LEU A 28 0.86 8.66 -15.54
CA LEU A 28 -0.03 9.66 -16.12
C LEU A 28 0.76 10.71 -16.91
N LYS A 29 1.91 11.15 -16.38
CA LYS A 29 2.81 12.07 -17.07
C LYS A 29 3.38 11.47 -18.35
N ASP A 30 3.80 10.21 -18.32
CA ASP A 30 4.45 9.53 -19.45
C ASP A 30 3.44 8.86 -20.41
N HIS A 31 2.12 9.04 -20.21
CA HIS A 31 1.05 8.37 -20.96
C HIS A 31 1.24 6.85 -21.07
N ASN A 32 1.87 6.25 -20.07
CA ASN A 32 2.31 4.85 -20.11
C ASN A 32 1.26 3.96 -19.45
N GLY A 33 0.27 3.53 -20.25
CA GLY A 33 -0.87 2.71 -19.79
C GLY A 33 -0.52 1.53 -18.87
N PRO A 34 0.54 0.73 -19.16
CA PRO A 34 0.97 -0.36 -18.30
C PRO A 34 1.48 0.08 -16.91
N GLN A 35 2.20 1.19 -16.84
CA GLN A 35 2.69 1.71 -15.54
C GLN A 35 1.55 2.31 -14.73
N MET A 36 0.53 2.88 -15.39
CA MET A 36 -0.64 3.42 -14.69
C MET A 36 -1.43 2.29 -14.03
N GLN A 37 -1.62 1.17 -14.75
CA GLN A 37 -2.24 -0.04 -14.21
C GLN A 37 -1.43 -0.63 -13.05
N SER A 38 -0.09 -0.65 -13.16
CA SER A 38 0.79 -1.10 -12.06
C SER A 38 0.70 -0.18 -10.84
N GLY A 39 0.69 1.15 -11.05
CA GLY A 39 0.56 2.14 -9.98
C GLY A 39 -0.76 2.00 -9.22
N ILE A 40 -1.88 1.82 -9.93
CA ILE A 40 -3.19 1.59 -9.31
C ILE A 40 -3.15 0.35 -8.40
N TRP A 41 -2.57 -0.75 -8.90
CA TRP A 41 -2.46 -1.98 -8.11
C TRP A 41 -1.52 -1.86 -6.92
N GLN A 42 -0.48 -1.03 -7.00
CA GLN A 42 0.40 -0.74 -5.86
C GLN A 42 -0.31 0.09 -4.78
N ILE A 43 -1.14 1.07 -5.15
CA ILE A 43 -1.97 1.81 -4.20
C ILE A 43 -2.98 0.88 -3.53
N VAL A 44 -3.71 0.09 -4.32
CA VAL A 44 -4.71 -0.86 -3.80
C VAL A 44 -4.04 -1.90 -2.90
N GLY A 45 -2.92 -2.46 -3.32
CA GLY A 45 -2.12 -3.39 -2.52
C GLY A 45 -1.65 -2.78 -1.20
N GLY A 46 -1.14 -1.54 -1.23
CA GLY A 46 -0.73 -0.81 -0.03
C GLY A 46 -1.90 -0.54 0.93
N ALA A 47 -3.06 -0.12 0.41
CA ALA A 47 -4.27 0.10 1.19
C ALA A 47 -4.79 -1.21 1.84
N VAL A 48 -4.73 -2.33 1.13
CA VAL A 48 -5.09 -3.66 1.66
C VAL A 48 -4.12 -4.10 2.76
N ILE A 49 -2.81 -3.87 2.60
CA ILE A 49 -1.82 -4.18 3.64
C ILE A 49 -2.09 -3.35 4.91
N VAL A 50 -2.40 -2.07 4.76
CA VAL A 50 -2.76 -1.20 5.89
C VAL A 50 -4.07 -1.65 6.56
N ALA A 51 -5.10 -1.99 5.77
CA ALA A 51 -6.37 -2.48 6.29
C ALA A 51 -6.22 -3.83 7.00
N ALA A 52 -5.42 -4.74 6.47
CA ALA A 52 -5.08 -6.00 7.12
C ALA A 52 -4.35 -5.76 8.44
N ALA A 53 -3.39 -4.83 8.49
CA ALA A 53 -2.70 -4.47 9.72
C ALA A 53 -3.66 -3.87 10.78
N ALA A 54 -4.66 -3.09 10.35
CA ALA A 54 -5.71 -2.57 11.24
C ALA A 54 -6.62 -3.68 11.78
N LEU A 55 -6.97 -4.67 10.95
CA LEU A 55 -7.73 -5.85 11.38
C LEU A 55 -6.93 -6.74 12.34
N PHE A 56 -5.64 -6.98 12.07
CA PHE A 56 -4.76 -7.69 13.00
C PHE A 56 -4.65 -6.97 14.35
N LYS A 57 -4.64 -5.64 14.34
CA LYS A 57 -4.65 -4.83 15.56
C LYS A 57 -5.99 -4.91 16.32
N SER A 58 -7.13 -5.08 15.63
CA SER A 58 -8.44 -5.21 16.29
C SER A 58 -8.73 -6.62 16.78
N ILE A 59 -8.17 -7.66 16.15
CA ILE A 59 -8.33 -9.07 16.57
C ILE A 59 -7.34 -9.43 17.69
N ALA A 60 -6.20 -8.72 17.77
CA ALA A 60 -5.21 -8.89 18.83
C ALA A 60 -5.46 -8.04 20.09
N ALA A 61 -6.57 -7.28 20.12
CA ALA A 61 -7.07 -6.54 21.29
C ALA A 61 -8.01 -7.41 22.12
#